data_AF-A0A2T4KL80-F1
#
_entry.id   AF-A0A2T4KL80-F1
#
_cell.length_a   1.000
_cell.length_b   1.000
_cell.length_c   1.000
_cell.angle_alpha   90.00
_cell.angle_beta   90.00
_cell.angle_gamma   90.00
#
_symmetry.space_group_name_H-M   'P 1'
#
loop_
_entity.id
_entity.type
_entity.pdbx_description
1 polymer ?
#
loop_
_entity_poly.entity_id
_entity_poly.type
_entity_poly.pdbx_seq_one_letter_code
_entity_poly.pdbx_strand_id
1 'polypeptide(L)'
;MENIKIIIASDSIGETAELVARACVSQFNPKECKHEFLRYPYIESFENIDEVIQVAHDKNAIIVYTLVKPEIKTYMQQKIKEYNLQSIDIMGPLMNLLNESYDENPYNQPGRVHRLDDAYFKKIDAIEFAVKYDDGKDPKGLPKADIVLIGVSRTSKTPLSQYLAHKSYKVMNVPIVPEVTPPENLFEIDPSKCIALRISEEKLNRIRKQRLKQLGLGDSARYANEARIKEEISYFEDIVERIGCPVIDVSDKAIEETANDVIHLIEQQAK
;
A
#
# COMPACT_ATOMS: atom_id res chain seq x y z
N MET A 1 -25.76 23.05 2.40
CA MET A 1 -24.85 22.79 1.26
C MET A 1 -25.16 21.40 0.76
N GLU A 2 -25.49 21.28 -0.52
CA GLU A 2 -25.84 19.99 -1.14
C GLU A 2 -24.61 19.08 -1.20
N ASN A 3 -24.86 17.77 -1.08
CA ASN A 3 -23.82 16.75 -1.13
C ASN A 3 -23.40 16.55 -2.59
N ILE A 4 -22.15 16.85 -2.94
CA ILE A 4 -21.65 16.71 -4.32
C ILE A 4 -21.66 15.23 -4.68
N LYS A 5 -22.34 14.87 -5.76
CA LYS A 5 -22.33 13.50 -6.28
C LYS A 5 -21.23 13.38 -7.34
N ILE A 6 -20.36 12.39 -7.17
CA ILE A 6 -19.29 12.09 -8.12
C ILE A 6 -19.51 10.68 -8.62
N ILE A 7 -19.79 10.53 -9.91
CA ILE A 7 -19.91 9.24 -10.56
C ILE A 7 -18.54 8.81 -11.06
N ILE A 8 -18.12 7.61 -10.68
CA ILE A 8 -16.90 6.96 -11.16
C ILE A 8 -17.31 5.93 -12.22
N ALA A 9 -17.03 6.21 -13.49
CA ALA A 9 -17.46 5.38 -14.62
C ALA A 9 -16.23 4.73 -15.30
N SER A 10 -16.23 3.41 -15.50
CA SER A 10 -15.08 2.71 -16.09
C SER A 10 -15.50 1.51 -16.91
N ASP A 11 -14.78 1.26 -18.02
CA ASP A 11 -14.88 0.01 -18.80
C ASP A 11 -14.10 -1.16 -18.15
N SER A 12 -13.52 -0.92 -16.97
CA SER A 12 -12.91 -1.92 -16.08
C SER A 12 -13.44 -1.72 -14.66
N ILE A 13 -12.61 -1.92 -13.64
CA ILE A 13 -13.04 -1.86 -12.24
C ILE A 13 -13.27 -0.40 -11.79
N GLY A 14 -12.53 0.58 -12.32
CA GLY A 14 -12.68 2.01 -11.98
C GLY A 14 -11.85 2.53 -10.81
N GLU A 15 -10.86 1.77 -10.33
CA GLU A 15 -10.00 2.19 -9.20
C GLU A 15 -9.18 3.43 -9.53
N THR A 16 -8.67 3.54 -10.75
CA THR A 16 -7.85 4.69 -11.19
C THR A 16 -8.64 6.00 -11.11
N ALA A 17 -9.85 6.02 -11.68
CA ALA A 17 -10.72 7.20 -11.64
C ALA A 17 -11.11 7.57 -10.20
N GLU A 18 -11.44 6.56 -9.37
CA GLU A 18 -11.79 6.79 -7.97
C GLU A 18 -10.61 7.35 -7.17
N LEU A 19 -9.40 6.82 -7.36
CA LEU A 19 -8.20 7.28 -6.67
C LEU A 19 -7.90 8.74 -6.97
N VAL A 20 -7.95 9.13 -8.26
CA VAL A 20 -7.74 10.53 -8.66
C VAL A 20 -8.83 11.43 -8.06
N ALA A 21 -10.10 11.03 -8.15
CA ALA A 21 -11.20 11.82 -7.60
C ALA A 21 -11.08 11.99 -6.07
N ARG A 22 -10.71 10.93 -5.33
CA ARG A 22 -10.44 11.01 -3.88
C ARG A 22 -9.28 11.94 -3.56
N ALA A 23 -8.18 11.89 -4.34
CA ALA A 23 -7.04 12.77 -4.15
C ALA A 23 -7.38 14.25 -4.41
N CYS A 24 -8.26 14.53 -5.38
CA CYS A 24 -8.77 15.88 -5.62
C CYS A 24 -9.66 16.36 -4.45
N VAL A 25 -10.60 15.53 -4.01
CA VAL A 25 -11.50 15.87 -2.91
C VAL A 25 -10.74 16.09 -1.59
N SER A 26 -9.66 15.35 -1.33
CA SER A 26 -8.86 15.53 -0.12
C SER A 26 -8.16 16.89 -0.01
N GLN A 27 -8.12 17.68 -1.09
CA GLN A 27 -7.60 19.05 -1.08
C GLN A 27 -8.60 20.07 -0.50
N PHE A 28 -9.85 19.66 -0.27
CA PHE A 28 -10.91 20.53 0.24
C PHE A 28 -11.20 20.25 1.72
N ASN A 29 -11.73 21.25 2.43
CA ASN A 29 -12.11 21.10 3.83
C ASN A 29 -13.21 20.04 3.98
N PRO A 30 -12.99 18.93 4.72
CA PRO A 30 -13.97 17.84 4.83
C PRO A 30 -15.26 18.24 5.56
N LYS A 31 -15.26 19.34 6.33
CA LYS A 31 -16.47 19.86 6.98
C LYS A 31 -17.40 20.57 5.99
N GLU A 32 -16.85 21.08 4.90
CA GLU A 32 -17.55 21.90 3.91
C GLU A 32 -17.82 21.11 2.62
N CYS A 33 -16.85 20.31 2.17
CA CYS A 33 -16.94 19.49 0.97
C CYS A 33 -17.56 18.11 1.28
N LYS A 34 -18.88 18.11 1.50
CA LYS A 34 -19.65 16.86 1.57
C LYS A 34 -19.77 16.27 0.16
N HIS A 35 -19.34 15.03 0.00
CA HIS A 35 -19.37 14.33 -1.27
C HIS A 35 -19.79 12.85 -1.12
N GLU A 36 -20.22 12.25 -2.22
CA GLU A 36 -20.50 10.82 -2.32
C GLU A 36 -20.03 10.28 -3.68
N PHE A 37 -19.34 9.14 -3.63
CA PHE A 37 -18.90 8.41 -4.81
C PHE A 37 -19.94 7.36 -5.21
N LEU A 38 -20.34 7.36 -6.48
CA LEU A 38 -21.19 6.34 -7.10
C LEU A 38 -20.39 5.64 -8.19
N ARG A 39 -20.11 4.36 -8.01
CA ARG A 39 -19.22 3.61 -8.91
C ARG A 39 -20.01 2.76 -9.89
N TYR A 40 -19.68 2.91 -11.18
CA TYR A 40 -20.21 2.17 -12.33
C TYR A 40 -19.04 1.48 -13.04
N PRO A 41 -18.65 0.28 -12.58
CA PRO A 41 -17.62 -0.52 -13.25
C PRO A 41 -18.19 -1.26 -14.46
N TYR A 42 -17.31 -1.79 -15.31
CA TYR A 42 -17.65 -2.66 -16.45
C TYR A 42 -18.65 -2.04 -17.43
N ILE A 43 -18.45 -0.77 -17.77
CA ILE A 43 -19.19 -0.09 -18.84
C ILE A 43 -18.73 -0.67 -20.17
N GLU A 44 -19.53 -1.59 -20.71
CA GLU A 44 -19.20 -2.34 -21.92
C GLU A 44 -20.15 -2.05 -23.08
N SER A 45 -21.30 -1.43 -22.80
CA SER A 45 -22.31 -1.11 -23.81
C SER A 45 -22.79 0.35 -23.74
N PHE A 46 -23.52 0.77 -24.77
CA PHE A 46 -24.14 2.10 -24.82
C PHE A 46 -25.25 2.25 -23.78
N GLU A 47 -25.97 1.18 -23.45
CA GLU A 47 -26.99 1.20 -22.40
C GLU A 47 -26.39 1.50 -21.03
N ASN A 48 -25.17 1.00 -20.74
CA ASN A 48 -24.46 1.35 -19.50
C ASN A 48 -24.16 2.85 -19.45
N ILE A 49 -23.79 3.44 -20.58
CA ILE A 49 -23.56 4.89 -20.68
C ILE A 49 -24.87 5.64 -20.44
N ASP A 50 -25.96 5.23 -21.08
CA ASP A 50 -27.26 5.90 -20.92
C ASP A 50 -27.73 5.88 -19.46
N GLU A 51 -27.53 4.79 -18.73
CA GLU A 51 -27.80 4.72 -17.29
C GLU A 51 -26.95 5.73 -16.50
N VAL A 52 -25.64 5.77 -16.75
CA VAL A 52 -24.73 6.72 -16.09
C VAL A 52 -25.13 8.17 -16.38
N ILE A 53 -25.49 8.48 -17.62
CA ILE A 53 -25.90 9.81 -18.06
C ILE A 53 -27.22 10.21 -17.38
N GLN A 54 -28.20 9.30 -17.32
CA GLN A 54 -29.47 9.57 -16.66
C GLN A 54 -29.27 9.86 -15.17
N VAL A 55 -28.48 9.03 -14.48
CA VAL A 55 -28.19 9.24 -13.05
C VAL A 55 -27.40 10.53 -12.82
N ALA A 56 -26.46 10.87 -13.71
CA ALA A 56 -25.71 12.11 -13.65
C ALA A 56 -26.61 13.33 -13.80
N HIS A 57 -27.53 13.29 -14.76
CA HIS A 57 -28.49 14.35 -15.00
C HIS A 57 -29.44 14.54 -13.81
N ASP A 58 -30.06 13.45 -13.32
CA ASP A 58 -31.05 13.52 -12.24
C ASP A 58 -30.46 13.97 -10.91
N LYS A 59 -29.18 13.67 -10.68
CA LYS A 59 -28.48 14.00 -9.43
C LYS A 59 -27.55 15.21 -9.55
N ASN A 60 -27.49 15.86 -10.71
CA ASN A 60 -26.53 16.92 -11.01
C ASN A 60 -25.09 16.51 -10.63
N ALA A 61 -24.69 15.29 -11.02
CA ALA A 61 -23.44 14.67 -10.60
C ALA A 61 -22.30 14.96 -11.59
N ILE A 62 -21.07 15.03 -11.07
CA ILE A 62 -19.85 15.12 -11.88
C ILE A 62 -19.45 13.70 -12.30
N ILE A 63 -19.22 13.48 -13.60
CA ILE A 63 -18.78 12.19 -14.12
C ILE A 63 -17.26 12.16 -14.25
N VAL A 64 -16.58 11.32 -13.48
CA VAL A 64 -15.16 11.04 -13.62
C VAL A 64 -15.00 9.66 -14.25
N TYR A 65 -14.36 9.58 -15.41
CA TYR A 65 -14.36 8.33 -16.17
C TYR A 65 -13.02 7.91 -16.75
N THR A 66 -12.91 6.61 -16.99
CA THR A 66 -11.79 5.93 -17.66
C THR A 66 -12.36 4.95 -18.67
N LEU A 67 -12.38 5.36 -19.94
CA LEU A 67 -12.88 4.56 -21.05
C LEU A 67 -11.81 4.50 -22.15
N VAL A 68 -11.33 3.30 -22.46
CA VAL A 68 -10.30 3.05 -23.48
C VAL A 68 -10.89 2.51 -24.78
N LYS A 69 -12.09 1.91 -24.76
CA LYS A 69 -12.81 1.50 -25.97
C LYS A 69 -13.28 2.74 -26.76
N PRO A 70 -12.82 2.98 -28.01
CA PRO A 70 -13.10 4.20 -28.75
C PRO A 70 -14.60 4.48 -28.96
N GLU A 71 -15.37 3.45 -29.27
CA GLU A 71 -16.81 3.57 -29.52
C GLU A 71 -17.58 3.99 -28.26
N ILE A 72 -17.32 3.33 -27.13
CA ILE A 72 -17.93 3.64 -25.82
C ILE A 72 -17.53 5.05 -25.36
N LYS A 73 -16.24 5.38 -25.48
CA LYS A 73 -15.73 6.72 -25.15
C LYS A 73 -16.39 7.81 -25.99
N THR A 74 -16.49 7.60 -27.30
CA THR A 74 -17.10 8.56 -28.22
C THR A 74 -18.58 8.77 -27.88
N TYR A 75 -19.31 7.68 -27.61
CA TYR A 75 -20.72 7.74 -27.22
C TYR A 75 -20.91 8.50 -25.89
N MET A 76 -20.10 8.19 -24.87
CA MET A 76 -20.07 8.92 -23.60
C MET A 76 -19.88 10.43 -23.80
N GLN A 77 -18.90 10.83 -24.61
CA GLN A 77 -18.63 12.23 -24.90
C GLN A 77 -19.78 12.93 -25.63
N GLN A 78 -20.45 12.24 -26.54
CA GLN A 78 -21.64 12.75 -27.23
C GLN A 78 -22.78 13.00 -26.24
N LYS A 79 -23.09 12.01 -25.38
CA LYS A 79 -24.17 12.13 -24.39
C LYS A 79 -23.90 13.19 -23.32
N ILE A 80 -22.66 13.28 -22.84
CA ILE A 80 -22.26 14.34 -21.90
C ILE A 80 -22.53 15.73 -22.50
N LYS A 81 -22.20 15.94 -23.78
CA LYS A 81 -22.46 17.21 -24.47
C LYS A 81 -23.95 17.46 -24.69
N GLU A 82 -24.70 16.43 -25.10
CA GLU A 82 -26.15 16.50 -25.34
C GLU A 82 -26.91 16.95 -24.07
N TYR A 83 -26.54 16.42 -22.91
CA TYR A 83 -27.17 16.72 -21.62
C TYR A 83 -26.47 17.85 -20.84
N ASN A 84 -25.43 18.48 -21.41
CA ASN A 84 -24.64 19.54 -20.78
C ASN A 84 -24.11 19.17 -19.38
N LEU A 85 -23.57 17.95 -19.24
CA LEU A 85 -23.11 17.39 -17.98
C LEU A 85 -21.64 17.74 -17.67
N GLN A 86 -21.32 17.87 -16.40
CA GLN A 86 -19.94 18.05 -15.93
C GLN A 86 -19.20 16.73 -15.95
N SER A 87 -18.02 16.67 -16.58
CA SER A 87 -17.24 15.44 -16.64
C SER A 87 -15.73 15.64 -16.81
N ILE A 88 -14.96 14.60 -16.47
CA ILE A 88 -13.51 14.51 -16.67
C ILE A 88 -13.15 13.11 -17.20
N ASP A 89 -12.48 13.07 -18.36
CA ASP A 89 -11.76 11.90 -18.86
C ASP A 89 -10.35 11.88 -18.25
N ILE A 90 -10.09 10.94 -17.35
CA ILE A 90 -8.84 10.87 -16.60
C ILE A 90 -7.67 10.40 -17.47
N MET A 91 -7.92 9.49 -18.41
CA MET A 91 -6.85 8.85 -19.20
C MET A 91 -6.67 9.48 -20.58
N GLY A 92 -7.71 10.07 -21.16
CA GLY A 92 -7.71 10.61 -22.51
C GLY A 92 -6.51 11.50 -22.85
N PRO A 93 -6.20 12.53 -22.05
CA PRO A 93 -5.09 13.42 -22.35
C PRO A 93 -3.74 12.69 -22.47
N LEU A 94 -3.42 11.79 -21.53
CA LEU A 94 -2.17 11.02 -21.56
C LEU A 94 -2.16 10.00 -22.70
N MET A 95 -3.29 9.32 -22.95
CA MET A 95 -3.42 8.38 -24.07
C MET A 95 -3.18 9.06 -25.43
N ASN A 96 -3.68 10.29 -25.60
CA ASN A 96 -3.47 11.05 -26.82
C ASN A 96 -1.97 11.37 -27.03
N LEU A 97 -1.29 11.85 -25.98
CA LEU A 97 0.15 12.12 -26.02
C LEU A 97 0.98 10.87 -26.31
N LEU A 98 0.60 9.72 -25.74
CA LEU A 98 1.27 8.44 -26.00
C LEU A 98 1.08 7.99 -27.45
N ASN A 99 -0.12 8.12 -28.01
CA ASN A 99 -0.39 7.81 -29.42
C ASN A 99 0.38 8.73 -30.38
N GLU A 100 0.62 9.99 -29.99
CA GLU A 100 1.44 10.92 -30.78
C GLU A 100 2.94 10.61 -30.67
N SER A 101 3.37 10.00 -29.56
CA SER A 101 4.78 9.71 -29.27
C SER A 101 5.26 8.36 -29.81
N TYR A 102 4.34 7.41 -30.01
CA TYR A 102 4.63 6.07 -30.48
C TYR A 102 3.90 5.77 -31.78
N ASP A 103 4.59 5.23 -32.77
CA ASP A 103 4.00 4.75 -34.03
C ASP A 103 3.35 3.36 -33.84
N GLU A 104 2.53 3.23 -32.80
CA GLU A 104 1.76 2.02 -32.50
C GLU A 104 0.35 2.42 -32.06
N ASN A 105 -0.65 1.70 -32.56
CA ASN A 105 -2.02 1.92 -32.13
C ASN A 105 -2.25 1.34 -30.73
N PRO A 106 -3.00 2.05 -29.86
CA PRO A 106 -3.32 1.53 -28.55
C PRO A 106 -4.19 0.28 -28.70
N TYR A 107 -3.93 -0.73 -27.87
CA TYR A 107 -4.71 -1.97 -27.87
C TYR A 107 -6.19 -1.78 -27.51
N ASN A 108 -6.54 -0.68 -26.83
CA ASN A 108 -7.92 -0.34 -26.42
C ASN A 108 -8.64 -1.46 -25.65
N GLN A 109 -7.87 -2.21 -24.85
CA GLN A 109 -8.36 -3.31 -24.04
C GLN A 109 -8.40 -2.89 -22.56
N PRO A 110 -9.60 -2.81 -21.94
CA PRO A 110 -9.74 -2.53 -20.52
C PRO A 110 -9.05 -3.61 -19.66
N GLY A 111 -8.65 -3.24 -18.45
CA GLY A 111 -8.13 -4.19 -17.46
C GLY A 111 -6.78 -4.84 -17.81
N ARG A 112 -6.05 -4.39 -18.84
CA ARG A 112 -4.72 -4.95 -19.17
C ARG A 112 -3.70 -4.83 -18.04
N VAL A 113 -3.80 -3.78 -17.22
CA VAL A 113 -2.97 -3.58 -16.00
C VAL A 113 -3.26 -4.65 -14.94
N HIS A 114 -4.43 -5.27 -14.97
CA HIS A 114 -4.86 -6.30 -14.02
C HIS A 114 -4.77 -7.73 -14.58
N ARG A 115 -4.05 -7.95 -15.69
CA ARG A 115 -3.83 -9.31 -16.19
C ARG A 115 -3.02 -10.13 -15.18
N LEU A 116 -3.36 -11.41 -15.07
CA LEU A 116 -2.59 -12.41 -14.34
C LEU A 116 -1.29 -12.69 -15.10
N ASP A 117 -0.33 -11.79 -14.99
CA ASP A 117 0.98 -11.88 -15.59
C ASP A 117 2.03 -12.34 -14.56
N ASP A 118 3.29 -12.48 -15.00
CA ASP A 118 4.38 -12.89 -14.12
C ASP A 118 4.56 -11.95 -12.91
N ALA A 119 4.23 -10.66 -13.06
CA ALA A 119 4.30 -9.70 -11.97
C ALA A 119 3.22 -9.98 -10.91
N TYR A 120 2.01 -10.36 -11.32
CA TYR A 120 0.97 -10.84 -10.41
C TYR A 120 1.41 -12.08 -9.65
N PHE A 121 1.91 -13.12 -10.33
CA PHE A 121 2.35 -14.34 -9.66
C PHE A 121 3.54 -14.10 -8.72
N LYS A 122 4.48 -13.24 -9.10
CA LYS A 122 5.58 -12.82 -8.22
C LYS A 122 5.06 -12.13 -6.95
N LYS A 123 4.03 -11.28 -7.08
CA LYS A 123 3.39 -10.62 -5.93
C LYS A 123 2.71 -11.62 -5.01
N ILE A 124 1.98 -12.60 -5.56
CA ILE A 124 1.32 -13.64 -4.75
C ILE A 124 2.36 -14.48 -4.00
N ASP A 125 3.42 -14.93 -4.67
CA ASP A 125 4.52 -15.67 -4.05
C ASP A 125 5.19 -14.86 -2.91
N ALA A 126 5.39 -13.55 -3.10
CA ALA A 126 5.90 -12.67 -2.06
C ALA A 126 4.96 -12.56 -0.84
N ILE A 127 3.65 -12.44 -1.06
CA ILE A 127 2.64 -12.38 0.01
C ILE A 127 2.58 -13.71 0.78
N GLU A 128 2.51 -14.84 0.07
CA GLU A 128 2.51 -16.17 0.69
C GLU A 128 3.79 -16.40 1.52
N PHE A 129 4.93 -15.96 0.99
CA PHE A 129 6.20 -16.00 1.71
C PHE A 129 6.15 -15.17 3.00
N ALA A 130 5.71 -13.91 2.93
CA ALA A 130 5.65 -13.02 4.09
C ALA A 130 4.68 -13.51 5.17
N VAL A 131 3.55 -14.10 4.78
CA VAL A 131 2.61 -14.75 5.72
C VAL A 131 3.26 -15.97 6.38
N LYS A 132 3.94 -16.81 5.60
CA LYS A 132 4.56 -18.04 6.10
C LYS A 132 5.70 -17.77 7.10
N TYR A 133 6.47 -16.71 6.91
CA TYR A 133 7.65 -16.39 7.72
C TYR A 133 7.48 -15.11 8.57
N ASP A 134 6.24 -14.76 8.95
CA ASP A 134 5.95 -13.56 9.75
C ASP A 134 6.49 -13.62 11.19
N ASP A 135 6.63 -14.83 11.76
CA ASP A 135 7.10 -15.02 13.13
C ASP A 135 8.56 -15.47 13.23
N GLY A 136 9.25 -15.64 12.11
CA GLY A 136 10.68 -15.98 12.04
C GLY A 136 11.04 -17.38 12.53
N LYS A 137 10.07 -18.28 12.76
CA LYS A 137 10.34 -19.59 13.37
C LYS A 137 10.99 -20.61 12.45
N ASP A 138 10.77 -20.51 11.13
CA ASP A 138 11.36 -21.42 10.16
C ASP A 138 12.60 -20.76 9.50
N PRO A 139 13.83 -21.13 9.91
CA PRO A 139 15.06 -20.51 9.39
C PRO A 139 15.29 -20.82 7.90
N LYS A 140 14.54 -21.75 7.30
CA LYS A 140 14.60 -22.04 5.86
C LYS A 140 14.13 -20.87 4.99
N GLY A 141 13.45 -19.89 5.59
CA GLY A 141 13.07 -18.65 4.91
C GLY A 141 14.25 -17.73 4.63
N LEU A 142 15.25 -17.66 5.51
CA LEU A 142 16.36 -16.70 5.42
C LEU A 142 17.06 -16.66 4.05
N PRO A 143 17.53 -17.79 3.47
CA PRO A 143 18.21 -17.76 2.18
C PRO A 143 17.29 -17.41 0.99
N LYS A 144 15.97 -17.44 1.18
CA LYS A 144 14.96 -17.19 0.15
C LYS A 144 14.34 -15.80 0.25
N ALA A 145 14.64 -15.06 1.31
CA ALA A 145 14.11 -13.73 1.54
C ALA A 145 14.86 -12.70 0.68
N ASP A 146 14.10 -11.79 0.09
CA ASP A 146 14.64 -10.58 -0.52
C ASP A 146 14.99 -9.56 0.58
N ILE A 147 14.19 -9.53 1.65
CA ILE A 147 14.33 -8.60 2.78
C ILE A 147 14.14 -9.38 4.09
N VAL A 148 15.05 -9.19 5.06
CA VAL A 148 14.93 -9.71 6.42
C VAL A 148 14.74 -8.54 7.37
N LEU A 149 13.58 -8.43 8.01
CA LEU A 149 13.30 -7.40 9.00
C LEU A 149 13.60 -7.91 10.42
N ILE A 150 14.52 -7.26 11.11
CA ILE A 150 14.81 -7.53 12.53
C ILE A 150 14.32 -6.39 13.42
N GLY A 151 13.93 -6.72 14.65
CA GLY A 151 13.56 -5.72 15.64
C GLY A 151 12.81 -6.27 16.83
N VAL A 152 12.71 -5.47 17.89
CA VAL A 152 11.96 -5.82 19.10
C VAL A 152 10.46 -5.93 18.84
N SER A 153 9.71 -6.52 19.77
CA SER A 153 8.25 -6.59 19.66
C SER A 153 7.67 -5.18 19.58
N ARG A 154 6.73 -4.96 18.64
CA ARG A 154 5.99 -3.69 18.39
C ARG A 154 6.69 -2.61 17.56
N THR A 155 7.63 -3.03 16.73
CA THR A 155 8.21 -2.20 15.66
C THR A 155 7.45 -2.31 14.32
N SER A 156 6.16 -2.71 14.34
CA SER A 156 5.31 -2.83 13.14
C SER A 156 5.82 -3.75 12.03
N LYS A 157 6.68 -4.74 12.34
CA LYS A 157 7.22 -5.73 11.39
C LYS A 157 6.13 -6.42 10.55
N THR A 158 5.08 -6.97 11.16
CA THR A 158 4.03 -7.70 10.43
C THR A 158 3.27 -6.81 9.42
N PRO A 159 2.75 -5.62 9.78
CA PRO A 159 2.17 -4.72 8.78
C PRO A 159 3.17 -4.29 7.69
N LEU A 160 4.43 -4.03 8.06
CA LEU A 160 5.46 -3.59 7.12
C LEU A 160 5.85 -4.70 6.13
N SER A 161 6.04 -5.94 6.59
CA SER A 161 6.37 -7.08 5.72
C SER A 161 5.26 -7.36 4.72
N GLN A 162 4.00 -7.28 5.14
CA GLN A 162 2.85 -7.42 4.25
C GLN A 162 2.80 -6.29 3.22
N TYR A 163 3.06 -5.03 3.62
CA TYR A 163 3.10 -3.91 2.68
C TYR A 163 4.21 -4.08 1.64
N LEU A 164 5.41 -4.48 2.05
CA LEU A 164 6.54 -4.76 1.16
C LEU A 164 6.25 -5.97 0.25
N ALA A 165 5.55 -6.99 0.74
CA ALA A 165 5.12 -8.13 -0.08
C ALA A 165 4.12 -7.73 -1.17
N HIS A 166 3.25 -6.74 -0.91
CA HIS A 166 2.41 -6.14 -1.95
C HIS A 166 3.21 -5.39 -3.03
N LYS A 167 4.47 -5.05 -2.76
CA LYS A 167 5.46 -4.54 -3.72
C LYS A 167 6.34 -5.65 -4.31
N SER A 168 5.95 -6.91 -4.14
CA SER A 168 6.59 -8.11 -4.69
C SER A 168 7.96 -8.45 -4.09
N TYR A 169 8.22 -8.07 -2.84
CA TYR A 169 9.39 -8.47 -2.06
C TYR A 169 9.08 -9.62 -1.09
N LYS A 170 9.86 -10.71 -1.12
CA LYS A 170 9.80 -11.79 -0.14
C LYS A 170 10.40 -11.32 1.18
N VAL A 171 9.54 -10.94 2.12
CA VAL A 171 9.97 -10.41 3.41
C VAL A 171 9.88 -11.48 4.50
N MET A 172 10.96 -11.69 5.25
CA MET A 172 10.98 -12.51 6.44
C MET A 172 11.14 -11.64 7.67
N ASN A 173 10.31 -11.86 8.69
CA ASN A 173 10.41 -11.17 9.96
C ASN A 173 11.17 -12.03 10.95
N VAL A 174 12.18 -11.48 11.61
CA VAL A 174 12.94 -12.18 12.66
C VAL A 174 12.85 -11.39 13.96
N PRO A 175 12.13 -11.89 14.98
CA PRO A 175 12.00 -11.20 16.24
C PRO A 175 13.32 -11.23 17.01
N ILE A 176 13.74 -10.07 17.52
CA ILE A 176 14.90 -9.98 18.40
C ILE A 176 14.41 -9.79 19.84
N VAL A 177 14.55 -10.84 20.64
CA VAL A 177 14.18 -10.87 22.06
C VAL A 177 15.22 -11.67 22.85
N PRO A 178 15.59 -11.24 24.07
CA PRO A 178 16.63 -11.91 24.88
C PRO A 178 16.41 -13.41 25.15
N GLU A 179 15.15 -13.88 25.19
CA GLU A 179 14.81 -15.27 25.52
C GLU A 179 15.01 -16.25 24.35
N VAL A 180 15.19 -15.75 23.13
CA VAL A 180 15.28 -16.58 21.93
C VAL A 180 16.58 -16.27 21.22
N THR A 181 17.50 -17.23 21.20
CA THR A 181 18.73 -17.12 20.42
C THR A 181 18.38 -17.07 18.93
N PRO A 182 18.80 -16.02 18.19
CA PRO A 182 18.61 -15.96 16.76
C PRO A 182 19.33 -17.11 16.05
N PRO A 183 18.79 -17.63 14.93
CA PRO A 183 19.43 -18.71 14.20
C PRO A 183 20.82 -18.28 13.69
N GLU A 184 21.80 -19.17 13.70
CA GLU A 184 23.19 -18.84 13.28
C GLU A 184 23.23 -18.27 11.85
N ASN A 185 22.42 -18.83 10.95
CA ASN A 185 22.27 -18.37 9.58
C ASN A 185 21.86 -16.89 9.46
N LEU A 186 21.27 -16.27 10.50
CA LEU A 186 20.97 -14.84 10.51
C LEU A 186 22.23 -13.99 10.46
N PHE A 187 23.33 -14.46 11.06
CA PHE A 187 24.61 -13.73 11.07
C PHE A 187 25.45 -13.98 9.82
N GLU A 188 25.02 -14.93 8.97
CA GLU A 188 25.68 -15.29 7.71
C GLU A 188 24.96 -14.70 6.49
N ILE A 189 23.80 -14.05 6.68
CA ILE A 189 23.10 -13.41 5.57
C ILE A 189 23.90 -12.21 5.07
N ASP A 190 23.66 -11.86 3.80
CA ASP A 190 24.09 -10.59 3.25
C ASP A 190 23.49 -9.43 4.07
N PRO A 191 24.32 -8.61 4.76
CA PRO A 191 23.83 -7.53 5.59
C PRO A 191 23.00 -6.49 4.84
N SER A 192 23.18 -6.39 3.51
CA SER A 192 22.38 -5.51 2.66
C SER A 192 20.89 -5.88 2.65
N LYS A 193 20.58 -7.17 2.78
CA LYS A 193 19.20 -7.69 2.80
C LYS A 193 18.54 -7.59 4.16
N CYS A 194 19.31 -7.36 5.21
CA CYS A 194 18.81 -7.26 6.57
C CYS A 194 18.53 -5.80 6.91
N ILE A 195 17.36 -5.49 7.47
CA ILE A 195 17.01 -4.14 7.91
C ILE A 195 16.52 -4.19 9.34
N ALA A 196 17.18 -3.42 10.20
CA ALA A 196 16.85 -3.32 11.60
C ALA A 196 15.86 -2.19 11.86
N LEU A 197 14.74 -2.51 12.52
CA LEU A 197 13.71 -1.55 12.89
C LEU A 197 13.90 -1.13 14.35
N ARG A 198 14.37 0.09 14.56
CA ARG A 198 14.55 0.69 15.88
C ARG A 198 13.31 1.48 16.29
N ILE A 199 13.02 1.46 17.58
CA ILE A 199 11.95 2.26 18.20
C ILE A 199 12.46 2.84 19.51
N SER A 200 12.06 4.09 19.81
CA SER A 200 12.41 4.73 21.07
C SER A 200 11.75 4.03 22.27
N GLU A 201 12.44 4.00 23.41
CA GLU A 201 11.91 3.44 24.67
C GLU A 201 10.53 4.03 25.02
N GLU A 202 10.40 5.35 24.93
CA GLU A 202 9.17 6.08 25.26
C GLU A 202 8.01 5.63 24.36
N LYS A 203 8.24 5.55 23.04
CA LYS A 203 7.23 5.14 22.06
C LYS A 203 6.82 3.69 22.28
N LEU A 204 7.80 2.80 22.49
CA LEU A 204 7.56 1.39 22.73
C LEU A 204 6.72 1.17 23.99
N ASN A 205 7.08 1.84 25.10
CA ASN A 205 6.31 1.80 26.35
C ASN A 205 4.88 2.30 26.14
N ARG A 206 4.69 3.41 25.41
CA ARG A 206 3.36 3.95 25.07
C ARG A 206 2.51 2.93 24.30
N ILE A 207 3.05 2.30 23.27
CA ILE A 207 2.34 1.29 22.46
C ILE A 207 1.98 0.05 23.29
N ARG A 208 2.89 -0.42 24.16
CA ARG A 208 2.63 -1.57 25.04
C ARG A 208 1.53 -1.26 26.05
N LYS A 209 1.57 -0.08 26.69
CA LYS A 209 0.51 0.39 27.60
C LYS A 209 -0.84 0.44 26.90
N GLN A 210 -0.89 0.93 25.66
CA GLN A 210 -2.14 0.99 24.89
C GLN A 210 -2.71 -0.41 24.60
N ARG A 211 -1.88 -1.40 24.23
CA ARG A 211 -2.36 -2.79 24.05
C ARG A 211 -2.84 -3.43 25.34
N LEU A 212 -2.15 -3.22 26.47
CA LEU A 212 -2.59 -3.76 27.76
C LEU A 212 -3.98 -3.22 28.13
N LYS A 213 -4.22 -1.92 27.93
CA LYS A 213 -5.55 -1.31 28.10
C LYS A 213 -6.61 -1.93 27.19
N GLN A 214 -6.29 -2.17 25.91
CA GLN A 214 -7.20 -2.83 24.98
C GLN A 214 -7.53 -4.28 25.37
N LEU A 215 -6.60 -4.96 26.06
CA LEU A 215 -6.79 -6.32 26.56
C LEU A 215 -7.40 -6.38 27.97
N GLY A 216 -7.76 -5.24 28.57
CA GLY A 216 -8.33 -5.19 29.92
C GLY A 216 -7.34 -5.51 31.07
N LEU A 217 -6.03 -5.45 30.80
CA LEU A 217 -4.98 -5.75 31.79
C LEU A 217 -4.45 -4.44 32.42
N GLY A 218 -4.37 -4.41 33.77
CA GLY A 218 -4.09 -3.21 34.58
C GLY A 218 -2.63 -2.74 34.68
N ASP A 219 -2.41 -1.65 35.41
CA ASP A 219 -1.19 -0.82 35.43
C ASP A 219 -0.03 -1.32 36.33
N SER A 220 -0.13 -2.50 36.97
CA SER A 220 0.83 -2.99 37.99
C SER A 220 2.21 -3.38 37.44
N ALA A 221 2.40 -3.44 36.12
CA ALA A 221 3.64 -3.88 35.48
C ALA A 221 4.66 -2.77 35.14
N ARG A 222 4.39 -1.49 35.45
CA ARG A 222 5.12 -0.35 34.85
C ARG A 222 6.65 -0.36 35.01
N TYR A 223 7.18 -0.52 36.23
CA TYR A 223 8.63 -0.49 36.46
C TYR A 223 9.35 -1.73 35.90
N ALA A 224 8.73 -2.91 36.03
CA ALA A 224 9.25 -4.13 35.43
C ALA A 224 9.30 -4.02 33.89
N ASN A 225 8.33 -3.31 33.28
CA ASN A 225 8.27 -3.13 31.83
C ASN A 225 9.35 -2.14 31.32
N GLU A 226 9.71 -1.12 32.10
CA GLU A 226 10.76 -0.16 31.70
C GLU A 226 12.16 -0.78 31.75
N ALA A 227 12.50 -1.49 32.83
CA ALA A 227 13.76 -2.23 32.89
C ALA A 227 13.85 -3.29 31.77
N ARG A 228 12.74 -3.99 31.51
CA ARG A 228 12.65 -4.99 30.45
C ARG A 228 12.82 -4.38 29.06
N ILE A 229 12.20 -3.23 28.78
CA ILE A 229 12.35 -2.53 27.51
C ILE A 229 13.82 -2.15 27.25
N LYS A 230 14.54 -1.68 28.28
CA LYS A 230 15.96 -1.36 28.16
C LYS A 230 16.81 -2.58 27.83
N GLU A 231 16.54 -3.69 28.50
CA GLU A 231 17.21 -4.97 28.22
C GLU A 231 16.96 -5.44 26.78
N GLU A 232 15.71 -5.37 26.30
CA GLU A 232 15.36 -5.74 24.92
C GLU A 232 16.04 -4.85 23.88
N ILE A 233 16.14 -3.55 24.13
CA ILE A 233 16.79 -2.59 23.22
C ILE A 233 18.30 -2.81 23.20
N SER A 234 18.94 -2.97 24.38
CA SER A 234 20.37 -3.28 24.45
C SER A 234 20.70 -4.57 23.70
N TYR A 235 19.91 -5.63 23.92
CA TYR A 235 20.09 -6.89 23.20
C TYR A 235 19.89 -6.72 21.69
N PHE A 236 18.92 -5.92 21.27
CA PHE A 236 18.71 -5.60 19.86
C PHE A 236 19.90 -4.86 19.25
N GLU A 237 20.46 -3.87 19.93
CA GLU A 237 21.64 -3.12 19.47
C GLU A 237 22.86 -4.03 19.30
N ASP A 238 23.13 -4.94 20.25
CA ASP A 238 24.22 -5.92 20.15
C ASP A 238 24.08 -6.83 18.91
N ILE A 239 22.86 -7.29 18.62
CA ILE A 239 22.58 -8.12 17.45
C ILE A 239 22.75 -7.34 16.14
N VAL A 240 22.27 -6.10 16.10
CA VAL A 240 22.39 -5.22 14.94
C VAL A 240 23.86 -4.93 14.63
N GLU A 241 24.66 -4.61 15.65
CA GLU A 241 26.10 -4.38 15.51
C GLU A 241 26.82 -5.62 14.97
N ARG A 242 26.46 -6.81 15.49
CA ARG A 242 27.05 -8.08 15.03
C ARG A 242 26.72 -8.41 13.57
N ILE A 243 25.52 -8.08 13.09
CA ILE A 243 25.12 -8.30 11.69
C ILE A 243 25.70 -7.19 10.77
N GLY A 244 25.83 -5.97 11.27
CA GLY A 244 26.30 -4.82 10.49
C GLY A 244 25.28 -4.30 9.47
N CYS A 245 23.99 -4.44 9.77
CA CYS A 245 22.90 -4.08 8.87
C CYS A 245 22.39 -2.63 9.03
N PRO A 246 21.77 -2.03 8.00
CA PRO A 246 21.13 -0.72 8.10
C PRO A 246 20.01 -0.66 9.15
N VAL A 247 19.87 0.49 9.80
CA VAL A 247 18.88 0.73 10.85
C VAL A 247 17.90 1.84 10.43
N ILE A 248 16.60 1.57 10.54
CA ILE A 248 15.53 2.54 10.33
C ILE A 248 14.82 2.80 11.65
N ASP A 249 14.69 4.07 12.02
CA ASP A 249 13.87 4.48 13.16
C ASP A 249 12.40 4.59 12.77
N VAL A 250 11.56 3.76 13.38
CA VAL A 250 10.11 3.69 13.08
C VAL A 250 9.25 4.41 14.11
N SER A 251 9.86 5.16 15.04
CA SER A 251 9.16 5.74 16.19
C SER A 251 7.97 6.63 15.78
N ASP A 252 8.12 7.43 14.73
CA ASP A 252 7.10 8.39 14.29
C ASP A 252 6.83 8.33 12.78
N LYS A 253 7.14 7.19 12.15
CA LYS A 253 6.91 6.96 10.72
C LYS A 253 5.65 6.15 10.45
N ALA A 254 4.99 6.47 9.34
CA ALA A 254 3.95 5.60 8.78
C ALA A 254 4.57 4.32 8.19
N ILE A 255 3.73 3.30 7.99
CA ILE A 255 4.17 2.02 7.39
C ILE A 255 4.66 2.26 5.96
N GLU A 256 3.93 3.09 5.21
CA GLU A 256 4.23 3.45 3.83
C GLU A 256 5.57 4.19 3.71
N GLU A 257 5.84 5.12 4.62
CA GLU A 257 7.12 5.86 4.67
C GLU A 257 8.28 4.91 4.99
N THR A 258 8.11 4.07 6.03
CA THR A 258 9.11 3.06 6.41
C THR A 258 9.38 2.08 5.28
N ALA A 259 8.34 1.65 4.55
CA ALA A 259 8.50 0.75 3.41
C ALA A 259 9.32 1.39 2.28
N ASN A 260 9.11 2.67 1.99
CA ASN A 260 9.90 3.39 0.99
C ASN A 260 11.37 3.49 1.41
N ASP A 261 11.66 3.75 2.68
CA ASP A 261 13.04 3.76 3.20
C ASP A 261 13.72 2.40 3.06
N VAL A 262 13.01 1.32 3.40
CA VAL A 262 13.49 -0.07 3.23
C VAL A 262 13.82 -0.35 1.77
N ILE A 263 12.88 -0.06 0.85
CA ILE A 263 13.06 -0.30 -0.59
C ILE A 263 14.26 0.50 -1.10
N HIS A 264 14.38 1.76 -0.69
CA HIS A 264 15.48 2.62 -1.10
C HIS A 264 16.86 2.07 -0.72
N LEU A 265 17.01 1.57 0.52
CA LEU A 265 18.25 0.97 0.99
C LEU A 265 18.60 -0.30 0.21
N ILE A 266 17.61 -1.17 -0.02
CA ILE A 266 17.78 -2.42 -0.77
C ILE A 266 18.17 -2.15 -2.23
N GLU A 267 17.50 -1.21 -2.90
CA GLU A 267 17.74 -0.91 -4.32
C GLU A 267 19.05 -0.14 -4.56
N GLN A 268 19.51 0.68 -3.61
CA GLN A 268 20.81 1.36 -3.72
C GLN A 268 21.98 0.39 -3.62
N GLN A 269 21.84 -0.66 -2.82
CA GLN A 269 22.91 -1.63 -2.58
C GLN A 269 23.01 -2.70 -3.68
N ALA A 270 21.99 -2.80 -4.54
CA ALA A 270 21.98 -3.69 -5.71
C ALA A 270 22.71 -3.11 -6.95
N LYS A 271 23.20 -1.86 -6.88
CA LYS A 271 23.97 -1.18 -7.94
C LYS A 271 25.45 -1.18 -7.61
#